data_AF-A0A3D2P463-F1
#
_entry.id   AF-A0A3D2P463-F1
#
_cell.length_a   1.000
_cell.length_b   1.000
_cell.length_c   1.000
_cell.angle_alpha   90.00
_cell.angle_beta   90.00
_cell.angle_gamma   90.00
#
_symmetry.space_group_name_H-M   'P 1'
#
loop_
_entity.id
_entity.type
_entity.pdbx_description
1 polymer ?
#
loop_
_entity_poly.entity_id
_entity_poly.type
_entity_poly.pdbx_seq_one_letter_code
_entity_poly.pdbx_strand_id
1 'polypeptide(L)'
;MVTTTLPRQRGFFPIITLTLLAIFVMAEAGGKQALLLLVGAGLGIALFAGSFGFAGSWRAFFVGRNATGIRAQFLVIAATATLFIPLMGLFPEQFGPAAAPIGFSLIIGAILFSLGMQLANGCASGTLFATGGGSIRSSLALIGFVAGAFWASLDMGFFLSLPAFEPILIADITGWLPSLVISLA
;
A
#
# COMPACT_ATOMS: atom_id res chain seq x y z
N MET A 1 -2.62 2.16 -24.56
CA MET A 1 -3.03 3.51 -24.98
C MET A 1 -4.54 3.60 -24.77
N VAL A 2 -4.96 4.00 -23.57
CA VAL A 2 -6.38 4.25 -23.26
C VAL A 2 -6.55 5.76 -23.33
N THR A 3 -7.18 6.23 -24.39
CA THR A 3 -7.59 7.63 -24.55
C THR A 3 -8.76 7.90 -23.61
N THR A 4 -8.48 8.44 -22.43
CA THR A 4 -9.50 8.99 -21.54
C THR A 4 -9.82 10.42 -21.99
N THR A 5 -10.82 10.57 -22.85
CA THR A 5 -11.57 11.83 -22.94
C THR A 5 -12.39 11.98 -21.65
N LEU A 6 -11.79 12.55 -20.61
CA LEU A 6 -12.51 12.94 -19.40
C LEU A 6 -13.47 14.10 -19.76
N PRO A 7 -14.80 13.94 -19.64
CA PRO A 7 -15.69 15.08 -19.71
C PRO A 7 -15.36 16.03 -18.55
N ARG A 8 -14.90 17.22 -18.89
CA ARG A 8 -14.41 18.32 -18.04
C ARG A 8 -15.35 18.78 -16.91
N GLN A 9 -16.57 18.25 -16.81
CA GLN A 9 -17.57 18.63 -15.81
C GLN A 9 -17.66 17.72 -14.56
N ARG A 10 -16.92 16.59 -14.49
CA ARG A 10 -16.96 15.68 -13.32
C ARG A 10 -15.95 15.97 -12.21
N GLY A 11 -15.08 16.98 -12.35
CA GLY A 11 -14.02 17.28 -11.37
C GLY A 11 -14.51 17.88 -10.04
N PHE A 12 -15.67 18.54 -10.02
CA PHE A 12 -16.15 19.24 -8.83
C PHE A 12 -16.77 18.30 -7.78
N PHE A 13 -17.50 17.27 -8.22
CA PHE A 13 -18.14 16.29 -7.33
C PHE A 13 -17.18 15.61 -6.36
N PRO A 14 -16.06 14.99 -6.78
CA PRO A 14 -15.17 14.31 -5.86
C PRO A 14 -14.49 15.27 -4.87
N ILE A 15 -14.21 16.51 -5.28
CA ILE A 15 -13.62 17.53 -4.41
C ILE A 15 -14.64 17.96 -3.36
N ILE A 16 -15.87 18.27 -3.75
CA ILE A 16 -16.95 18.63 -2.81
C ILE A 16 -17.18 17.49 -1.83
N THR A 17 -17.30 16.25 -2.30
CA THR A 17 -17.52 15.08 -1.43
C THR A 17 -16.36 14.90 -0.45
N LEU A 18 -15.10 15.03 -0.91
CA LEU A 18 -13.94 14.91 -0.03
C LEU A 18 -13.89 16.03 1.01
N THR A 19 -14.20 17.28 0.63
CA THR A 19 -14.23 18.41 1.56
C THR A 19 -15.33 18.26 2.60
N LEU A 20 -16.54 17.87 2.18
CA LEU A 20 -17.66 17.63 3.11
C LEU A 20 -17.33 16.47 4.07
N LEU A 21 -16.74 15.39 3.56
CA LEU A 21 -16.33 14.26 4.38
C LEU A 21 -15.21 14.65 5.37
N ALA A 22 -14.25 15.47 4.95
CA ALA A 22 -13.19 15.96 5.83
C ALA A 22 -13.72 16.87 6.94
N ILE A 23 -14.70 17.75 6.63
CA ILE A 23 -15.37 18.59 7.65
C ILE A 23 -16.14 17.70 8.64
N PHE A 24 -16.87 16.71 8.13
CA PHE A 24 -17.62 15.78 8.97
C PHE A 24 -16.69 14.98 9.91
N VAL A 25 -15.62 14.40 9.38
CA VAL A 25 -14.63 13.66 10.18
C VAL A 25 -13.92 14.57 11.17
N MET A 26 -13.65 15.83 10.81
CA MET A 26 -13.06 16.80 11.73
C MET A 26 -13.99 17.11 12.90
N ALA A 27 -15.30 17.21 12.64
CA ALA A 27 -16.29 17.49 13.67
C ALA A 27 -16.49 16.31 14.65
N GLU A 28 -16.47 15.06 14.17
CA GLU A 28 -16.75 13.89 15.01
C GLU A 28 -15.50 13.21 15.58
N ALA A 29 -14.44 13.07 14.77
CA ALA A 29 -13.27 12.25 15.09
C ALA A 29 -11.99 13.09 15.27
N GLY A 30 -12.08 14.40 15.10
CA GLY A 30 -11.01 15.37 15.33
C GLY A 30 -10.03 15.57 14.17
N GLY A 31 -9.15 16.57 14.31
CA GLY A 31 -8.26 17.02 13.24
C GLY A 31 -7.27 15.96 12.73
N LYS A 32 -6.80 15.05 13.61
CA LYS A 32 -5.88 13.97 13.21
C LYS A 32 -6.51 12.98 12.24
N GLN A 33 -7.77 12.59 12.47
CA GLN A 33 -8.50 11.67 11.60
C GLN A 33 -8.84 12.33 10.26
N ALA A 34 -9.18 13.63 10.27
CA ALA A 34 -9.37 14.40 9.04
C ALA A 34 -8.08 14.47 8.21
N LEU A 35 -6.92 14.65 8.86
CA LEU A 35 -5.63 14.62 8.16
C LEU A 35 -5.34 13.24 7.55
N LEU A 36 -5.59 12.16 8.30
CA LEU A 36 -5.43 10.78 7.79
C LEU A 36 -6.34 10.50 6.59
N LEU A 37 -7.57 11.01 6.59
CA LEU A 37 -8.48 10.94 5.45
C LEU A 37 -7.87 11.64 4.22
N LEU A 38 -7.33 12.84 4.39
CA LEU A 38 -6.71 13.60 3.29
C LEU A 38 -5.46 12.88 2.75
N VAL A 39 -4.64 12.30 3.63
CA VAL A 39 -3.48 11.49 3.22
C VAL A 39 -3.93 10.25 2.44
N GLY A 40 -4.95 9.54 2.92
CA GLY A 40 -5.52 8.38 2.22
C GLY A 40 -6.10 8.74 0.85
N ALA A 41 -6.83 9.85 0.76
CA ALA A 41 -7.35 10.37 -0.49
C ALA A 41 -6.24 10.77 -1.47
N GLY A 42 -5.21 11.47 -0.99
CA GLY A 42 -4.02 11.82 -1.77
C GLY A 42 -3.29 10.59 -2.30
N LEU A 43 -3.10 9.57 -1.47
CA LEU A 43 -2.51 8.29 -1.86
C LEU A 43 -3.38 7.59 -2.92
N GLY A 44 -4.70 7.56 -2.76
CA GLY A 44 -5.62 6.99 -3.74
C GLY A 44 -5.55 7.68 -5.10
N ILE A 45 -5.50 9.01 -5.11
CA ILE A 45 -5.33 9.81 -6.34
C ILE A 45 -3.98 9.50 -7.00
N ALA A 46 -2.89 9.42 -6.22
CA ALA A 46 -1.56 9.09 -6.73
C ALA A 46 -1.53 7.68 -7.36
N LEU A 47 -2.13 6.68 -6.70
CA LEU A 47 -2.26 5.32 -7.23
C LEU A 47 -3.06 5.28 -8.53
N PHE A 48 -4.17 6.02 -8.59
CA PHE A 48 -5.02 6.11 -9.77
C PHE A 48 -4.33 6.80 -10.94
N ALA A 49 -3.71 7.97 -10.70
CA ALA A 49 -2.98 8.71 -11.72
C ALA A 49 -1.76 7.95 -12.23
N GLY A 50 -1.08 7.20 -11.35
CA GLY A 50 0.07 6.38 -11.71
C GLY A 50 -0.29 5.03 -12.34
N SER A 51 -1.57 4.63 -12.35
CA SER A 51 -1.99 3.25 -12.70
C SER A 51 -1.12 2.19 -12.00
N PHE A 52 -0.80 2.45 -10.74
CA PHE A 52 0.31 1.80 -10.05
C PHE A 52 -0.07 0.40 -9.54
N GLY A 53 0.63 -0.64 -10.00
CA GLY A 53 0.43 -2.01 -9.52
C GLY A 53 1.69 -2.86 -9.59
N PHE A 54 2.02 -3.57 -8.50
CA PHE A 54 3.15 -4.51 -8.43
C PHE A 54 3.07 -5.60 -9.51
N ALA A 55 2.05 -6.46 -9.48
CA ALA A 55 1.92 -7.57 -10.41
C ALA A 55 1.88 -7.12 -11.89
N GLY A 56 1.21 -6.00 -12.17
CA GLY A 56 1.10 -5.43 -13.52
C GLY A 56 2.46 -4.98 -14.07
N SER A 57 3.22 -4.21 -13.30
CA SER A 57 4.55 -3.74 -13.70
C SER A 57 5.53 -4.88 -13.94
N TRP A 58 5.54 -5.90 -13.08
CA TRP A 58 6.39 -7.09 -13.26
C TRP A 58 6.01 -7.87 -14.52
N ARG A 59 4.71 -8.10 -14.77
CA ARG A 59 4.26 -8.75 -16.01
C ARG A 59 4.63 -7.93 -17.25
N ALA A 60 4.45 -6.61 -17.22
CA ALA A 60 4.81 -5.71 -18.33
C ALA A 60 6.32 -5.73 -18.62
N PHE A 61 7.15 -5.92 -17.60
CA PHE A 61 8.58 -6.10 -17.77
C PHE A 61 8.94 -7.45 -18.39
N PHE A 62 8.44 -8.56 -17.85
CA PHE A 62 8.79 -9.89 -18.36
C PHE A 62 8.26 -10.16 -19.78
N VAL A 63 7.01 -9.77 -20.05
CA VAL A 63 6.35 -10.05 -21.34
C VAL A 63 6.63 -8.95 -22.35
N GLY A 64 6.50 -7.69 -21.92
CA GLY A 64 6.55 -6.51 -22.80
C GLY A 64 7.90 -5.78 -22.80
N ARG A 65 8.88 -6.22 -22.01
CA ARG A 65 10.18 -5.55 -21.80
C ARG A 65 10.04 -4.08 -21.37
N ASN A 66 8.91 -3.73 -20.76
CA ASN A 66 8.64 -2.37 -20.28
C ASN A 66 8.96 -2.26 -18.79
N ALA A 67 10.11 -1.65 -18.47
CA ALA A 67 10.57 -1.46 -17.10
C ALA A 67 9.99 -0.22 -16.40
N THR A 68 9.15 0.59 -17.07
CA THR A 68 8.69 1.89 -16.55
C THR A 68 8.01 1.74 -15.18
N GLY A 69 7.12 0.75 -15.04
CA GLY A 69 6.42 0.51 -13.78
C GLY A 69 7.31 -0.05 -12.66
N ILE A 70 8.32 -0.86 -13.01
CA ILE A 70 9.31 -1.39 -12.04
C ILE A 70 10.21 -0.26 -11.54
N ARG A 71 10.66 0.63 -12.43
CA ARG A 71 11.45 1.82 -12.03
C ARG A 71 10.66 2.71 -11.08
N ALA A 72 9.36 2.93 -11.34
CA ALA A 72 8.50 3.67 -10.43
C ALA A 72 8.40 3.00 -9.05
N GLN A 73 8.34 1.67 -8.96
CA GLN A 73 8.32 0.95 -7.69
C GLN A 73 9.61 1.14 -6.89
N PHE A 74 10.76 0.96 -7.53
CA PHE A 74 12.05 1.17 -6.87
C PHE A 74 12.24 2.63 -6.46
N LEU A 75 11.79 3.60 -7.26
CA LEU A 75 11.81 5.01 -6.88
C LEU A 75 10.94 5.31 -5.67
N VAL A 76 9.74 4.72 -5.59
CA VAL A 76 8.86 4.86 -4.41
C VAL A 76 9.53 4.25 -3.17
N ILE A 77 10.11 3.06 -3.29
CA ILE A 77 10.82 2.40 -2.18
C ILE A 77 12.04 3.23 -1.74
N ALA A 78 12.82 3.75 -2.68
CA ALA A 78 13.98 4.60 -2.38
C ALA A 78 13.55 5.91 -1.71
N ALA A 79 12.47 6.55 -2.19
CA ALA A 79 11.94 7.78 -1.63
C ALA A 79 11.41 7.56 -0.20
N THR A 80 10.66 6.47 0.04
CA THR A 80 10.16 6.16 1.39
C THR A 80 11.30 5.78 2.32
N ALA A 81 12.30 5.01 1.85
CA ALA A 81 13.49 4.69 2.64
C ALA A 81 14.26 5.95 3.05
N THR A 82 14.49 6.87 2.10
CA THR A 82 15.20 8.15 2.34
C THR A 82 14.45 9.05 3.32
N LEU A 83 13.13 8.98 3.36
CA LEU A 83 12.32 9.75 4.30
C LEU A 83 12.26 9.10 5.68
N PHE A 84 11.90 7.82 5.74
CA PHE A 84 11.53 7.17 7.00
C PHE A 84 12.73 6.61 7.78
N ILE A 85 13.78 6.10 7.12
CA ILE A 85 14.94 5.54 7.83
C ILE A 85 15.65 6.63 8.66
N PRO A 86 15.97 7.83 8.12
CA PRO A 86 16.56 8.90 8.93
C PRO A 86 15.61 9.41 10.01
N LEU A 87 14.30 9.49 9.72
CA LEU A 87 13.31 9.97 10.69
C LEU A 87 13.26 9.08 11.94
N MET A 88 13.27 7.75 11.75
CA MET A 88 13.35 6.79 12.86
C MET A 88 14.70 6.86 13.60
N GLY A 89 15.81 7.08 12.87
CA GLY A 89 17.14 7.19 13.48
C GLY A 89 17.37 8.47 14.29
N LEU A 90 16.80 9.59 13.84
CA LEU A 90 16.95 10.91 14.47
C LEU A 90 15.95 11.16 15.60
N PHE A 91 14.76 10.56 15.52
CA PHE A 91 13.66 10.76 16.48
C PHE A 91 13.10 9.42 16.99
N PRO A 92 13.93 8.56 17.62
CA PRO A 92 13.56 7.20 17.98
C PRO A 92 12.41 7.12 19.02
N GLU A 93 12.27 8.12 19.89
CA GLU A 93 11.18 8.17 20.88
C GLU A 93 9.80 8.45 20.26
N GLN A 94 9.78 9.06 19.07
CA GLN A 94 8.55 9.46 18.38
C GLN A 94 8.19 8.49 17.24
N PHE A 95 9.21 7.88 16.63
CA PHE A 95 9.06 7.01 15.47
C PHE A 95 9.80 5.69 15.71
N GLY A 96 9.06 4.69 16.18
CA GLY A 96 9.57 3.33 16.34
C GLY A 96 9.46 2.50 15.04
N PRO A 97 10.36 1.53 14.82
CA PRO A 97 10.26 0.62 13.70
C PRO A 97 9.06 -0.33 13.87
N ALA A 98 8.31 -0.54 12.79
CA ALA A 98 7.26 -1.56 12.73
C ALA A 98 7.89 -2.92 12.44
N ALA A 99 8.46 -3.56 13.47
CA ALA A 99 9.11 -4.86 13.36
C ALA A 99 8.07 -5.99 13.35
N ALA A 100 7.82 -6.56 12.17
CA ALA A 100 6.97 -7.75 12.03
C ALA A 100 7.84 -9.02 12.02
N PRO A 101 7.62 -9.98 12.94
CA PRO A 101 8.38 -11.23 12.96
C PRO A 101 8.08 -12.08 11.72
N ILE A 102 9.12 -12.72 11.19
CA ILE A 102 8.96 -13.67 10.08
C ILE A 102 8.51 -14.99 10.70
N GLY A 103 7.24 -15.35 10.55
CA GLY A 103 6.70 -16.59 11.10
C GLY A 103 6.00 -17.46 10.08
N PHE A 104 5.57 -18.64 10.52
CA PHE A 104 4.80 -19.57 9.68
C PHE A 104 3.51 -18.95 9.14
N SER A 105 2.86 -18.11 9.96
CA SER A 105 1.69 -17.34 9.56
C SER A 105 1.96 -16.46 8.32
N LEU A 106 3.11 -15.78 8.28
CA LEU A 106 3.50 -14.94 7.15
C LEU A 106 3.72 -15.76 5.88
N ILE A 107 4.36 -16.93 5.99
CA ILE A 107 4.62 -17.83 4.85
C ILE A 107 3.29 -18.33 4.25
N ILE A 108 2.39 -18.81 5.11
CA ILE A 108 1.06 -19.28 4.68
C ILE A 108 0.28 -18.13 4.05
N GLY A 109 0.29 -16.95 4.69
CA GLY A 109 -0.33 -15.74 4.17
C GLY A 109 0.23 -15.32 2.81
N ALA A 110 1.55 -15.38 2.61
CA ALA A 110 2.19 -15.03 1.35
C ALA A 110 1.77 -15.96 0.20
N ILE A 111 1.65 -17.27 0.47
CA ILE A 111 1.17 -18.24 -0.53
C ILE A 111 -0.30 -17.98 -0.87
N LEU A 112 -1.17 -17.86 0.13
CA LEU A 112 -2.60 -17.60 -0.08
C LEU A 112 -2.84 -16.26 -0.79
N PHE A 113 -2.12 -15.22 -0.38
CA PHE A 113 -2.18 -13.91 -1.02
C PHE A 113 -1.70 -13.99 -2.48
N SER A 114 -0.63 -14.74 -2.76
CA SER A 114 -0.14 -14.95 -4.13
C SER A 114 -1.14 -15.69 -5.02
N LEU A 115 -1.80 -16.73 -4.49
CA LEU A 115 -2.90 -17.41 -5.20
C LEU A 115 -4.06 -16.44 -5.46
N GLY A 116 -4.44 -15.64 -4.47
CA GLY A 116 -5.46 -14.60 -4.60
C GLY A 116 -5.13 -13.57 -5.68
N MET A 117 -3.87 -13.12 -5.77
CA MET A 117 -3.43 -12.19 -6.81
C MET A 117 -3.61 -12.77 -8.22
N GLN A 118 -3.37 -14.06 -8.40
CA GLN A 118 -3.55 -14.73 -9.68
C GLN A 118 -5.04 -14.81 -10.06
N LEU A 119 -5.92 -15.13 -9.10
CA LEU A 119 -7.37 -15.19 -9.30
C LEU A 119 -7.96 -13.79 -9.59
N ALA A 120 -7.48 -12.77 -8.87
CA ALA A 120 -7.91 -11.38 -9.07
C ALA A 120 -7.30 -10.72 -10.31
N ASN A 121 -6.31 -11.37 -10.96
CA ASN A 121 -5.49 -10.82 -12.03
C ASN A 121 -4.87 -9.44 -11.65
N GLY A 122 -4.46 -9.29 -10.40
CA GLY A 122 -3.96 -8.03 -9.87
C GLY A 122 -3.50 -8.15 -8.42
N CYS A 123 -2.52 -7.33 -8.05
CA CYS A 123 -2.13 -7.13 -6.65
C CYS A 123 -3.07 -6.14 -5.95
N ALA A 124 -3.01 -6.02 -4.62
CA ALA A 124 -3.85 -5.13 -3.83
C ALA A 124 -3.87 -3.67 -4.33
N SER A 125 -2.70 -3.09 -4.63
CA SER A 125 -2.64 -1.73 -5.21
C SER A 125 -3.29 -1.64 -6.59
N GLY A 126 -3.17 -2.71 -7.37
CA GLY A 126 -3.78 -2.85 -8.70
C GLY A 126 -5.30 -2.95 -8.65
N THR A 127 -5.82 -3.73 -7.69
CA THR A 127 -7.26 -3.87 -7.48
C THR A 127 -7.89 -2.57 -6.98
N LEU A 128 -7.19 -1.83 -6.10
CA LEU A 128 -7.65 -0.53 -5.61
C LEU A 128 -7.83 0.50 -6.74
N PHE A 129 -6.80 0.75 -7.55
CA PHE A 129 -6.93 1.75 -8.61
C PHE A 129 -7.88 1.30 -9.74
N ALA A 130 -7.90 0.00 -10.07
CA ALA A 130 -8.81 -0.53 -11.08
C ALA A 130 -10.28 -0.44 -10.63
N THR A 131 -10.54 -0.66 -9.34
CA THR A 131 -11.86 -0.42 -8.73
C THR A 131 -12.23 1.05 -8.79
N GLY A 132 -11.30 1.96 -8.46
CA GLY A 132 -11.50 3.41 -8.62
C GLY A 132 -11.75 3.84 -10.07
N GLY A 133 -11.26 3.09 -11.05
CA GLY A 133 -11.54 3.26 -12.48
C GLY A 133 -12.85 2.64 -12.97
N GLY A 134 -13.62 1.98 -12.10
CA GLY A 134 -14.93 1.39 -12.42
C GLY A 134 -14.91 -0.08 -12.87
N SER A 135 -13.82 -0.82 -12.64
CA SER A 135 -13.73 -2.26 -12.99
C SER A 135 -14.58 -3.12 -12.05
N ILE A 136 -15.70 -3.66 -12.55
CA ILE A 136 -16.57 -4.57 -11.79
C ILE A 136 -15.81 -5.81 -11.27
N ARG A 137 -14.93 -6.39 -12.09
CA ARG A 137 -14.12 -7.56 -11.70
C ARG A 137 -13.20 -7.24 -10.52
N SER A 138 -12.59 -6.05 -10.53
CA SER A 138 -11.71 -5.60 -9.46
C SER A 138 -12.49 -5.25 -8.19
N SER A 139 -13.70 -4.71 -8.32
CA SER A 139 -14.60 -4.47 -7.18
C SER A 139 -14.96 -5.78 -6.45
N LEU A 140 -15.26 -6.85 -7.19
CA LEU A 140 -15.52 -8.17 -6.60
C LEU A 140 -14.29 -8.73 -5.87
N ALA A 141 -13.11 -8.59 -6.47
CA ALA A 141 -11.86 -8.99 -5.83
C ALA A 141 -11.59 -8.16 -4.55
N LEU A 142 -11.90 -6.86 -4.57
CA LEU A 142 -11.76 -5.99 -3.41
C LEU A 142 -12.70 -6.39 -2.27
N ILE A 143 -13.95 -6.76 -2.57
CA ILE A 143 -14.90 -7.25 -1.56
C ILE A 143 -14.36 -8.53 -0.91
N GLY A 144 -13.88 -9.49 -1.71
CA GLY A 144 -13.26 -10.71 -1.19
C GLY A 144 -12.02 -10.43 -0.35
N PHE A 145 -11.17 -9.49 -0.78
CA PHE A 145 -10.00 -9.05 -0.03
C PHE A 145 -10.38 -8.43 1.32
N VAL A 146 -11.40 -7.56 1.37
CA VAL A 146 -11.90 -6.94 2.61
C VAL A 146 -12.52 -7.99 3.53
N ALA A 147 -13.34 -8.89 3.00
CA ALA A 147 -13.94 -9.97 3.79
C ALA A 147 -12.88 -10.90 4.39
N GLY A 148 -11.86 -11.27 3.60
CA GLY A 148 -10.74 -12.09 4.07
C GLY A 148 -9.87 -11.37 5.10
N ALA A 149 -9.56 -10.09 4.89
CA ALA A 149 -8.80 -9.30 5.86
C ALA A 149 -9.56 -9.12 7.18
N PHE A 150 -10.88 -8.91 7.11
CA PHE A 150 -11.74 -8.85 8.28
C PHE A 150 -11.75 -10.18 9.03
N TRP A 151 -11.91 -11.30 8.32
CA TRP A 151 -11.85 -12.62 8.93
C TRP A 151 -10.51 -12.88 9.62
N ALA A 152 -9.40 -12.59 8.93
CA ALA A 152 -8.06 -12.74 9.50
C ALA A 152 -7.83 -11.88 10.75
N SER A 153 -8.50 -10.72 10.86
CA SER A 153 -8.42 -9.88 12.05
C SER A 153 -9.14 -10.48 13.27
N LEU A 154 -10.16 -11.31 13.06
CA LEU A 154 -10.86 -12.03 14.14
C LEU A 154 -9.99 -13.18 14.69
N ASP A 155 -9.31 -13.89 13.79
CA ASP A 155 -8.45 -15.03 14.13
C ASP A 155 -7.00 -14.61 14.43
N MET A 156 -6.73 -13.31 14.64
CA MET A 156 -5.38 -12.78 14.78
C MET A 156 -4.59 -13.43 15.94
N GLY A 157 -5.27 -13.79 17.03
CA GLY A 157 -4.65 -14.50 18.16
C GLY A 157 -4.12 -15.89 17.78
N PHE A 158 -4.80 -16.61 16.89
CA PHE A 158 -4.31 -17.87 16.34
C PHE A 158 -3.11 -17.63 15.43
N PHE A 159 -3.17 -16.63 14.54
CA PHE A 159 -2.07 -16.32 13.63
C PHE A 159 -0.77 -15.89 14.35
N LEU A 160 -0.89 -15.24 15.51
CA LEU A 160 0.24 -14.81 16.33
C LEU A 160 0.80 -15.92 17.23
N SER A 161 0.04 -16.99 17.49
CA SER A 161 0.51 -18.11 18.32
C SER A 161 1.34 -19.14 17.55
N LEU A 162 1.38 -19.05 16.21
CA LEU A 162 2.26 -19.88 15.40
C LEU A 162 3.73 -19.52 15.65
N PRO A 163 4.66 -20.49 15.51
CA PRO A 163 6.08 -20.23 15.66
C PRO A 163 6.55 -19.12 14.71
N ALA A 164 7.29 -18.17 15.27
CA ALA A 164 7.86 -17.04 14.54
C ALA A 164 9.31 -16.81 14.94
N PHE A 165 10.11 -16.37 13.97
CA PHE A 165 11.47 -15.93 14.22
C PHE A 165 11.47 -14.51 14.79
N GLU A 166 12.47 -14.22 15.62
CA GLU A 166 12.67 -12.87 16.17
C GLU A 166 12.91 -11.89 15.00
N PRO A 167 12.25 -10.72 15.00
CA PRO A 167 12.41 -9.76 13.92
C PRO A 167 13.81 -9.16 13.97
N ILE A 168 14.60 -9.40 12.91
CA ILE A 168 15.94 -8.82 12.76
C ILE A 168 15.82 -7.57 11.88
N LEU A 169 16.09 -6.40 12.46
CA LEU A 169 16.18 -5.15 11.72
C LEU A 169 17.65 -4.87 11.38
N ILE A 170 17.93 -4.62 10.11
CA ILE A 170 19.28 -4.24 9.64
C ILE A 170 19.73 -2.95 10.34
N ALA A 171 18.79 -2.03 10.61
CA ALA A 171 19.04 -0.78 11.31
C ALA A 171 19.56 -0.96 12.74
N ASP A 172 19.20 -2.05 13.44
CA ASP A 172 19.67 -2.31 14.80
C ASP A 172 21.13 -2.75 14.82
N ILE A 173 21.58 -3.40 13.74
CA ILE A 173 22.94 -3.95 13.62
C ILE A 173 23.90 -2.88 13.08
N THR A 174 23.47 -2.12 12.08
CA THR A 174 24.36 -1.20 11.34
C THR A 174 24.14 0.27 11.67
N GLY A 175 23.07 0.62 12.40
CA GLY A 175 22.60 1.99 12.53
C GLY A 175 21.80 2.47 11.31
N TRP A 176 21.19 3.66 11.44
CA TRP A 176 20.28 4.21 10.43
C TRP A 176 20.99 4.66 9.15
N LEU A 177 22.22 5.19 9.24
CA LEU A 177 22.92 5.72 8.07
C LEU A 177 23.42 4.61 7.12
N PRO A 178 24.06 3.53 7.60
CA PRO A 178 24.45 2.43 6.72
C PRO A 178 23.25 1.62 6.20
N SER A 179 22.19 1.47 7.00
CA SER A 179 20.97 0.78 6.54
C SER A 179 20.26 1.56 5.41
N LEU A 180 20.32 2.89 5.42
CA LEU A 180 19.87 3.71 4.30
C LEU A 180 20.72 3.45 3.04
N VAL A 181 22.04 3.44 3.16
CA VAL A 181 22.95 3.18 2.02
C VAL A 181 22.68 1.80 1.42
N ILE A 182 22.52 0.78 2.26
CA ILE A 182 22.20 -0.59 1.83
C ILE A 182 20.83 -0.65 1.12
N SER A 183 19.84 0.11 1.60
CA SER A 183 18.49 0.13 1.00
C SER A 183 18.45 0.84 -0.36
N LEU A 184 19.45 1.68 -0.66
CA LEU A 184 19.56 2.45 -1.89
C LEU A 184 20.52 1.81 -2.93
N ALA A 185 21.30 0.81 -2.52
CA ALA A 185 22.24 0.07 -3.36
C ALA A 185 21.54 -1.04 -4.16
#